data_AF-A0A962RJB6-F1
#
_entry.id   AF-A0A962RJB6-F1
#
_cell.length_a   1.000
_cell.length_b   1.000
_cell.length_c   1.000
_cell.angle_alpha   90.00
_cell.angle_beta   90.00
_cell.angle_gamma   90.00
#
_symmetry.space_group_name_H-M   'P 1'
#
loop_
_entity.id
_entity.type
_entity.pdbx_description
1 polymer ?
#
loop_
_entity_poly.entity_id
_entity_poly.type
_entity_poly.pdbx_seq_one_letter_code
_entity_poly.pdbx_strand_id
1 'polypeptide(L)'
;AFTATQIPGISGRRFPATLAGAGYPQGIPIEDQTSLAAICAEQRIDRVHFAYSDVSHEQVMHTASIALAAGADFHLCSPRQTMIRATLPVIATSAVRTGCGKSQLTRWLARRLR
;
A
#
# COMPACT_ATOMS: atom_id res chain seq x y z
N ALA A 1 7.91 2.09 -7.41
CA ALA A 1 7.56 0.68 -7.12
C ALA A 1 6.73 0.63 -5.85
N PHE A 2 6.03 -0.48 -5.58
CA PHE A 2 5.58 -0.82 -4.23
C PHE A 2 6.60 -1.78 -3.60
N THR A 3 6.76 -1.70 -2.29
CA THR A 3 7.53 -2.67 -1.51
C THR A 3 6.58 -3.41 -0.57
N ALA A 4 6.67 -4.74 -0.48
CA ALA A 4 5.74 -5.54 0.31
C ALA A 4 6.42 -6.65 1.11
N THR A 5 5.93 -6.91 2.33
CA THR A 5 6.39 -8.04 3.20
C THR A 5 5.25 -8.88 3.77
N GLN A 6 4.08 -8.28 3.99
CA GLN A 6 2.99 -8.91 4.76
C GLN A 6 2.22 -10.01 3.99
N ILE A 7 2.27 -10.02 2.65
CA ILE A 7 1.51 -10.95 1.83
C ILE A 7 2.48 -11.97 1.21
N PRO A 8 2.48 -13.24 1.66
CA PRO A 8 3.35 -14.28 1.11
C PRO A 8 3.20 -14.40 -0.41
N GLY A 9 4.33 -14.43 -1.13
CA GLY A 9 4.36 -14.60 -2.59
C GLY A 9 3.87 -13.39 -3.39
N ILE A 10 3.76 -12.20 -2.80
CA ILE A 10 3.42 -10.98 -3.54
C ILE A 10 4.63 -10.30 -4.18
N SER A 11 5.83 -10.48 -3.62
CA SER A 11 7.07 -9.97 -4.18
C SER A 11 7.32 -10.56 -5.57
N GLY A 12 7.81 -9.75 -6.51
CA GLY A 12 7.98 -10.10 -7.92
C GLY A 12 6.70 -10.01 -8.76
N ARG A 13 5.54 -9.72 -8.15
CA ARG A 13 4.29 -9.46 -8.90
C ARG A 13 4.21 -7.99 -9.31
N ARG A 14 3.21 -7.67 -10.14
CA ARG A 14 2.88 -6.30 -10.54
C ARG A 14 1.47 -5.95 -10.10
N PHE A 15 1.32 -4.74 -9.55
CA PHE A 15 0.01 -4.14 -9.40
C PHE A 15 -0.58 -3.88 -10.79
N PRO A 16 -1.84 -4.26 -11.07
CA PRO A 16 -2.39 -4.26 -12.43
C PRO A 16 -2.38 -2.87 -13.10
N ALA A 17 -1.97 -2.81 -14.36
CA ALA A 17 -1.98 -1.58 -15.16
C ALA A 17 -3.38 -0.92 -15.23
N THR A 18 -4.44 -1.74 -15.31
CA THR A 18 -5.84 -1.28 -15.34
C THR A 18 -6.25 -0.51 -14.08
N LEU A 19 -5.52 -0.66 -12.98
CA LEU A 19 -5.76 0.03 -11.70
C LEU A 19 -4.68 1.09 -11.38
N ALA A 20 -3.54 1.04 -12.04
CA ALA A 20 -2.39 1.89 -11.75
C ALA A 20 -2.47 3.30 -12.37
N GLY A 21 -3.37 3.49 -13.35
CA GLY A 21 -3.52 4.74 -14.09
C GLY A 21 -2.53 4.89 -15.26
N ALA A 22 -2.68 5.97 -16.03
CA ALA A 22 -2.01 6.15 -17.32
C ALA A 22 -0.47 6.21 -17.23
N GLY A 23 0.10 6.62 -16.10
CA GLY A 23 1.55 6.68 -15.88
C GLY A 23 2.23 5.31 -15.73
N TYR A 24 1.45 4.23 -15.61
CA TYR A 24 1.97 2.89 -15.37
C TYR A 24 1.36 1.87 -16.34
N PRO A 25 1.66 1.96 -17.66
CA PRO A 25 1.07 1.09 -18.68
C PRO A 25 1.41 -0.39 -18.48
N GLN A 26 2.52 -0.69 -17.81
CA GLN A 26 2.96 -2.05 -17.45
C GLN A 26 2.62 -2.43 -16.00
N GLY A 27 1.81 -1.61 -15.31
CA GLY A 27 1.56 -1.76 -13.88
C GLY A 27 2.76 -1.34 -13.02
N ILE A 28 2.58 -1.42 -11.70
CA ILE A 28 3.59 -1.01 -10.72
C ILE A 28 4.29 -2.27 -10.18
N PRO A 29 5.63 -2.40 -10.29
CA PRO A 29 6.32 -3.54 -9.71
C PRO A 29 6.19 -3.57 -8.19
N ILE A 30 6.03 -4.79 -7.65
CA ILE A 30 5.99 -5.08 -6.21
C ILE A 30 7.29 -5.78 -5.86
N GLU A 31 8.19 -5.05 -5.22
CA GLU A 31 9.50 -5.52 -4.79
C GLU A 31 9.48 -6.00 -3.34
N ASP A 32 10.50 -6.75 -2.95
CA ASP A 32 10.70 -7.11 -1.56
C ASP A 32 11.07 -5.85 -0.75
N GLN A 33 10.47 -5.67 0.43
CA GLN A 33 10.79 -4.51 1.28
C GLN A 33 12.21 -4.53 1.82
N THR A 34 12.85 -5.71 1.91
CA THR A 34 14.28 -5.80 2.25
C THR A 34 15.16 -5.08 1.22
N SER A 35 14.68 -4.93 -0.02
CA SER A 35 15.37 -4.18 -1.08
C SER A 35 15.16 -2.66 -1.01
N LEU A 36 14.41 -2.14 -0.02
CA LEU A 36 14.07 -0.70 0.08
C LEU A 36 15.31 0.20 -0.03
N ALA A 37 16.36 -0.09 0.73
CA ALA A 37 17.58 0.72 0.72
C ALA A 37 18.24 0.77 -0.67
N ALA A 38 18.38 -0.39 -1.31
CA ALA A 38 18.98 -0.52 -2.63
C ALA A 38 18.15 0.21 -3.69
N ILE A 39 16.83 0.01 -3.69
CA ILE A 39 15.91 0.69 -4.61
C ILE A 39 16.01 2.21 -4.46
N CYS A 40 16.00 2.71 -3.23
CA CYS A 40 16.13 4.15 -2.97
C CYS A 40 17.43 4.72 -3.53
N ALA A 41 18.55 4.06 -3.27
CA ALA A 41 19.87 4.52 -3.71
C ALA A 41 20.06 4.42 -5.24
N GLU A 42 19.75 3.26 -5.83
CA GLU A 42 19.99 2.97 -7.25
C GLU A 42 19.08 3.77 -8.17
N GLN A 43 17.80 3.90 -7.80
CA GLN A 43 16.81 4.60 -8.60
C GLN A 43 16.70 6.09 -8.24
N ARG A 44 17.48 6.56 -7.25
CA ARG A 44 17.45 7.93 -6.72
C ARG A 44 16.03 8.35 -6.36
N ILE A 45 15.39 7.57 -5.49
CA ILE A 45 14.02 7.82 -5.06
C ILE A 45 14.01 9.06 -4.16
N ASP A 46 13.19 10.06 -4.51
CA ASP A 46 13.04 11.25 -3.68
C ASP A 46 12.16 11.00 -2.45
N ARG A 47 11.14 10.14 -2.56
CA ARG A 47 10.09 9.99 -1.53
C ARG A 47 9.63 8.55 -1.36
N VAL A 48 9.52 8.15 -0.09
CA VAL A 48 8.90 6.90 0.35
C VAL A 48 7.62 7.22 1.12
N HIS A 49 6.48 6.73 0.61
CA HIS A 49 5.20 6.82 1.30
C HIS A 49 4.90 5.52 2.02
N PHE A 50 4.79 5.58 3.35
CA PHE A 50 4.49 4.40 4.15
C PHE A 50 2.98 4.23 4.34
N ALA A 51 2.46 3.06 3.95
CA ALA A 51 1.02 2.82 3.82
C ALA A 51 0.52 1.56 4.54
N TYR A 52 1.30 1.01 5.49
CA TYR A 52 0.81 -0.06 6.36
C TYR A 52 0.02 0.54 7.54
N SER A 53 -1.12 -0.06 7.86
CA SER A 53 -2.01 0.40 8.94
C SER A 53 -1.93 -0.44 10.22
N ASP A 54 -1.26 -1.59 10.17
CA ASP A 54 -1.31 -2.65 11.18
C ASP A 54 0.10 -3.10 11.62
N VAL A 55 0.97 -2.12 11.87
CA VAL A 55 2.36 -2.34 12.29
C VAL A 55 2.66 -1.57 13.57
N SER A 56 3.68 -2.00 14.32
CA SER A 56 4.12 -1.27 15.51
C SER A 56 4.80 0.04 15.13
N HIS A 57 4.78 1.03 16.04
CA HIS A 57 5.53 2.26 15.87
C HIS A 57 7.02 1.98 15.58
N GLU A 58 7.61 1.01 16.28
CA GLU A 58 9.00 0.61 16.09
C GLU A 58 9.28 0.17 14.63
N GLN A 59 8.42 -0.67 14.06
CA GLN A 59 8.56 -1.12 12.66
C GLN A 59 8.46 0.05 11.66
N VAL A 60 7.56 1.01 11.93
CA VAL A 60 7.45 2.24 11.13
C VAL A 60 8.77 3.00 11.16
N MET A 61 9.32 3.23 12.37
CA MET A 61 10.54 4.03 12.53
C MET A 61 11.81 3.33 12.02
N HIS A 62 11.89 2.00 12.09
CA HIS A 62 12.96 1.25 11.43
C HIS A 62 12.91 1.41 9.90
N THR A 63 11.71 1.33 9.32
CA THR A 63 11.53 1.54 7.88
C THR A 63 11.87 2.98 7.47
N ALA A 64 11.48 3.96 8.29
CA ALA A 64 11.82 5.37 8.08
C ALA A 64 13.34 5.59 8.10
N SER A 65 14.03 5.01 9.09
CA SER A 65 15.49 5.11 9.21
C SER A 65 16.21 4.58 7.96
N ILE A 66 15.73 3.46 7.40
CA ILE A 66 16.28 2.88 6.17
C ILE A 66 16.11 3.84 4.98
N ALA A 67 14.90 4.38 4.79
CA ALA A 67 14.61 5.30 3.68
C ALA A 67 15.46 6.58 3.76
N LEU A 68 15.53 7.19 4.95
CA LEU A 68 16.29 8.41 5.20
C LEU A 68 17.80 8.18 5.01
N ALA A 69 18.33 7.06 5.50
CA ALA A 69 19.74 6.70 5.31
C ALA A 69 20.10 6.47 3.82
N ALA A 70 19.14 6.02 3.02
CA ALA A 70 19.29 5.88 1.57
C ALA A 70 19.06 7.19 0.80
N GLY A 71 18.75 8.29 1.49
CA GLY A 71 18.60 9.64 0.91
C GLY A 71 17.19 10.01 0.48
N ALA A 72 16.17 9.19 0.77
CA ALA A 72 14.78 9.47 0.42
C ALA A 72 14.02 10.09 1.59
N ASP A 73 13.13 11.05 1.31
CA ASP A 73 12.17 11.56 2.30
C ASP A 73 11.20 10.44 2.72
N PHE A 74 10.81 10.42 3.99
CA PHE A 74 9.84 9.46 4.52
C PHE A 74 8.53 10.16 4.90
N HIS A 75 7.42 9.71 4.30
CA HIS A 75 6.11 10.33 4.48
C HIS A 75 5.10 9.39 5.13
N LEU A 76 4.47 9.88 6.19
CA LEU A 76 3.23 9.36 6.75
C LEU A 76 2.07 10.28 6.35
N CYS A 77 1.30 9.86 5.36
CA CYS A 77 0.23 10.69 4.83
C CYS A 77 -0.99 10.66 5.76
N SER A 78 -1.48 11.84 6.15
CA SER A 78 -2.69 11.94 6.97
C SER A 78 -3.94 11.49 6.20
N PRO A 79 -5.00 11.04 6.89
CA PRO A 79 -6.28 10.73 6.24
C PRO A 79 -6.84 11.90 5.43
N ARG A 80 -6.61 13.15 5.86
CA ARG A 80 -7.03 14.35 5.11
C ARG A 80 -6.42 14.41 3.70
N GLN A 81 -5.18 13.93 3.53
CA GLN A 81 -4.46 13.95 2.26
C GLN A 81 -4.79 12.73 1.38
N THR A 82 -5.18 11.61 1.98
CA THR A 82 -5.34 10.34 1.26
C THR A 82 -6.80 9.92 1.05
N MET A 83 -7.74 10.46 1.83
CA MET A 83 -9.15 10.14 1.69
C MET A 83 -9.79 10.92 0.53
N ILE A 84 -10.62 10.22 -0.25
CA ILE A 84 -11.39 10.79 -1.35
C ILE A 84 -12.84 10.95 -0.89
N ARG A 85 -13.45 12.10 -1.18
CA ARG A 85 -14.87 12.34 -0.90
C ARG A 85 -15.73 11.51 -1.86
N ALA A 86 -16.59 10.66 -1.30
CA ALA A 86 -17.56 9.91 -2.09
C ALA A 86 -18.74 10.79 -2.52
N THR A 87 -19.18 10.63 -3.77
CA THR A 87 -20.42 11.22 -4.30
C THR A 87 -21.63 10.30 -4.15
N LEU A 88 -21.39 9.04 -3.76
CA LEU A 88 -22.39 8.00 -3.55
C LEU A 88 -22.40 7.55 -2.07
N PRO A 89 -23.50 6.95 -1.59
CA PRO A 89 -23.52 6.31 -0.27
C PRO A 89 -22.40 5.27 -0.11
N VAL A 90 -21.71 5.30 1.03
CA VAL A 90 -20.59 4.41 1.34
C VAL A 90 -20.99 3.41 2.42
N ILE A 91 -20.76 2.13 2.16
CA ILE A 91 -20.91 1.07 3.17
C ILE A 91 -19.52 0.55 3.54
N ALA A 92 -19.12 0.78 4.78
CA ALA A 92 -17.85 0.27 5.31
C ALA A 92 -18.03 -1.14 5.90
N THR A 93 -17.33 -2.13 5.36
CA THR A 93 -17.26 -3.48 5.92
C THR A 93 -16.05 -3.62 6.84
N SER A 94 -16.26 -3.55 8.15
CA SER A 94 -15.22 -3.72 9.18
C SER A 94 -15.19 -5.15 9.75
N ALA A 95 -14.10 -5.51 10.44
CA ALA A 95 -14.00 -6.75 11.19
C ALA A 95 -13.02 -6.64 12.36
N VAL A 96 -13.25 -7.42 13.40
CA VAL A 96 -12.42 -7.45 14.62
C VAL A 96 -11.04 -8.09 14.43
N ARG A 97 -10.86 -8.93 13.40
CA ARG A 97 -9.56 -9.52 13.03
C ARG A 97 -9.47 -9.87 11.55
N THR A 98 -8.26 -10.12 11.07
CA THR A 98 -8.00 -10.67 9.73
C THR A 98 -8.60 -12.08 9.60
N GLY A 99 -9.07 -12.45 8.41
CA GLY A 99 -9.72 -13.74 8.16
C GLY A 99 -11.22 -13.82 8.51
N CYS A 100 -11.83 -12.79 9.10
CA CYS A 100 -13.27 -12.74 9.44
C CYS A 100 -14.25 -12.66 8.24
N GLY A 101 -13.79 -12.86 7.01
CA GLY A 101 -14.69 -12.91 5.85
C GLY A 101 -15.13 -11.55 5.28
N LYS A 102 -14.40 -10.45 5.57
CA LYS A 102 -14.71 -9.11 5.01
C LYS A 102 -14.94 -9.16 3.50
N SER A 103 -14.00 -9.73 2.74
CA SER A 103 -14.08 -9.79 1.28
C SER A 103 -15.29 -10.59 0.76
N GLN A 104 -15.72 -11.62 1.49
CA GLN A 104 -16.88 -12.44 1.16
C GLN A 104 -18.16 -11.63 1.38
N LEU A 105 -18.27 -10.95 2.53
CA LEU A 105 -19.40 -10.08 2.85
C LEU A 105 -19.48 -8.90 1.87
N THR A 106 -18.36 -8.22 1.58
CA THR A 106 -18.32 -7.12 0.59
C THR A 106 -18.80 -7.60 -0.78
N ARG A 107 -18.35 -8.77 -1.26
CA ARG A 107 -18.81 -9.34 -2.54
C ARG A 107 -20.29 -9.77 -2.53
N TRP A 108 -20.81 -10.17 -1.37
CA TRP A 108 -22.23 -10.47 -1.22
C TRP A 108 -23.08 -9.20 -1.26
N LEU A 109 -22.72 -8.17 -0.48
CA LEU A 109 -23.37 -6.85 -0.49
C LEU A 109 -23.37 -6.23 -1.89
N ALA A 110 -22.21 -6.21 -2.56
CA ALA A 110 -22.06 -5.64 -3.89
C ALA A 110 -22.93 -6.32 -4.96
N ARG A 111 -23.29 -7.60 -4.79
CA ARG A 111 -24.24 -8.29 -5.69
C ARG A 111 -25.70 -7.98 -5.39
N ARG A 112 -26.02 -7.66 -4.13
CA ARG A 112 -27.39 -7.38 -3.66
C ARG A 112 -27.80 -5.93 -3.93
N LEU A 113 -26.84 -5.01 -3.90
CA LEU A 113 -27.02 -3.58 -4.09
C LEU A 113 -26.85 -3.15 -5.56
N ARG A 114 -26.88 -4.11 -6.50
CA ARG A 114 -26.87 -3.83 -7.94
C ARG A 114 -28.16 -3.18 -8.38
#